data_AF-A0A6N6VRV6-F1
#
_entry.id   AF-A0A6N6VRV6-F1
#
_cell.length_a   1.000
_cell.length_b   1.000
_cell.length_c   1.000
_cell.angle_alpha   90.00
_cell.angle_beta   90.00
_cell.angle_gamma   90.00
#
_symmetry.space_group_name_H-M   'P 1'
#
loop_
_entity.id
_entity.type
_entity.pdbx_description
1 polymer ?
#
loop_
_entity_poly.entity_id
_entity_poly.type
_entity_poly.pdbx_seq_one_letter_code
_entity_poly.pdbx_strand_id
1 'polypeptide(L)'
;MNKFIFNILIIFPFFVFSSCVSSKKKQELILVKKEDPINEVVKIIKEKCYKASNPQFLADFSTDSVRLPPIEMESVWKNNYNLLKTSVIGPLGEEYYSFDIDENKINYNSSNNIIISNDYFEQFSSLFSKIGAKGLRSFLCGEYAFLKQKDNNGIYIVREKKEQKDLEANDIPQQEPEKNDSNNKYFSISNIDISGSNIEVQSYVSLTKNENGYAIIVNSRFYYGFFSQDTQVEVKWIAFVNPLEVKPTSAIFRSKENKFSIIFSEYQ
;
A
#
# COMPACT_ATOMS: atom_id res chain seq x y z
N MET A 1 27.12 -32.87 73.44
CA MET A 1 27.01 -34.07 72.58
C MET A 1 25.87 -33.83 71.59
N ASN A 2 26.18 -34.07 70.32
CA ASN A 2 25.41 -33.79 69.10
C ASN A 2 24.05 -34.51 68.99
N LYS A 3 23.08 -33.88 68.31
CA LYS A 3 22.59 -34.22 66.95
C LYS A 3 21.25 -33.47 66.70
N PHE A 4 21.22 -32.49 65.80
CA PHE A 4 20.89 -32.64 64.37
C PHE A 4 19.50 -33.26 64.12
N ILE A 5 18.50 -32.41 63.89
CA ILE A 5 17.36 -32.73 63.03
C ILE A 5 17.34 -31.72 61.89
N PHE A 6 17.18 -32.29 60.70
CA PHE A 6 17.60 -31.79 59.39
C PHE A 6 16.67 -30.70 58.83
N ASN A 7 17.32 -29.73 58.17
CA ASN A 7 16.74 -28.79 57.22
C ASN A 7 16.03 -29.49 56.07
N ILE A 8 14.79 -29.07 55.77
CA ILE A 8 14.32 -28.96 54.38
C ILE A 8 13.73 -27.56 54.24
N LEU A 9 14.61 -26.62 53.89
CA LEU A 9 14.25 -25.27 53.51
C LEU A 9 13.99 -25.33 52.00
N ILE A 10 12.70 -25.37 51.63
CA ILE A 10 12.27 -25.30 50.23
C ILE A 10 12.59 -23.88 49.76
N ILE A 11 13.76 -23.73 49.13
CA ILE A 11 14.11 -22.52 48.38
C ILE A 11 13.27 -22.58 47.10
N PHE A 12 12.13 -21.90 47.10
CA PHE A 12 11.42 -21.53 45.88
C PHE A 12 12.37 -20.61 45.08
N PRO A 13 12.85 -20.99 43.89
CA PRO A 13 13.57 -20.04 43.07
C PRO A 13 12.52 -19.03 42.58
N PHE A 14 12.53 -17.84 43.17
CA PHE A 14 11.97 -16.64 42.56
C PHE A 14 12.77 -16.44 41.25
N PHE A 15 12.29 -17.07 40.17
CA PHE A 15 12.65 -16.72 38.82
C PHE A 15 12.14 -15.29 38.60
N VAL A 16 12.97 -14.33 38.98
CA VAL A 16 12.90 -12.97 38.48
C VAL A 16 13.21 -13.10 36.99
N PHE A 17 12.18 -13.36 36.19
CA PHE A 17 12.20 -13.04 34.78
C PHE A 17 12.38 -11.52 34.72
N SER A 18 13.65 -11.10 34.64
CA SER A 18 14.04 -9.82 34.07
C SER A 18 13.60 -9.83 32.62
N SER A 19 12.30 -9.64 32.41
CA SER A 19 11.77 -9.28 31.11
C SER A 19 12.50 -8.00 30.73
N CYS A 20 13.49 -8.12 29.85
CA CYS A 20 13.92 -7.04 28.98
C CYS A 20 12.69 -6.66 28.13
N VAL A 21 11.73 -5.97 28.74
CA VAL A 21 10.71 -5.24 28.02
C VAL A 21 11.48 -4.07 27.42
N SER A 22 12.01 -4.30 26.21
CA SER A 22 12.49 -3.23 25.36
C SER A 22 11.38 -2.20 25.32
N SER A 23 11.59 -1.09 26.03
CA SER A 23 10.72 0.07 26.00
C SER A 23 10.67 0.53 24.55
N LYS A 24 9.66 0.08 23.80
CA LYS A 24 9.38 0.62 22.47
C LYS A 24 9.19 2.11 22.67
N LYS A 25 10.18 2.90 22.22
CA LYS A 25 10.12 4.36 22.26
C LYS A 25 8.75 4.77 21.72
N LYS A 26 7.98 5.50 22.53
CA LYS A 26 6.64 5.93 22.14
C LYS A 26 6.79 6.86 20.93
N GLN A 27 6.17 6.51 19.82
CA GLN A 27 6.14 7.34 18.62
C GLN A 27 4.90 8.23 18.67
N GLU A 28 5.02 9.45 18.15
CA GLU A 28 3.91 10.38 17.93
C GLU A 28 3.72 10.63 16.44
N LEU A 29 2.47 10.86 16.04
CA LEU A 29 2.07 11.17 14.67
C LEU A 29 1.76 12.66 14.58
N ILE A 30 2.56 13.40 13.83
CA ILE A 30 2.37 14.84 13.62
C ILE A 30 1.78 15.05 12.23
N LEU A 31 0.61 15.67 12.15
CA LEU A 31 -0.03 15.95 10.87
C LEU A 31 0.87 16.84 10.00
N VAL A 32 1.01 16.47 8.74
CA VAL A 32 1.82 17.21 7.77
C VAL A 32 1.21 18.60 7.51
N LYS A 33 2.06 19.63 7.53
CA LYS A 33 1.70 21.02 7.20
C LYS A 33 1.39 21.18 5.70
N LYS A 34 0.58 22.18 5.33
CA LYS A 34 0.11 22.36 3.94
C LYS A 34 1.26 22.54 2.93
N GLU A 35 2.34 23.18 3.35
CA GLU A 35 3.50 23.52 2.53
C GLU A 35 4.45 22.34 2.30
N ASP A 36 4.20 21.20 2.93
CA ASP A 36 5.07 20.04 2.81
C ASP A 36 4.97 19.39 1.41
N PRO A 37 6.11 18.97 0.81
CA PRO A 37 6.15 18.42 -0.54
C PRO A 37 5.16 17.29 -0.82
N ILE A 38 4.82 16.47 0.18
CA ILE A 38 3.88 15.37 -0.02
C ILE A 38 2.48 15.85 -0.42
N ASN A 39 2.05 17.02 0.03
CA ASN A 39 0.73 17.55 -0.36
C ASN A 39 0.70 17.97 -1.82
N GLU A 40 1.80 18.53 -2.33
CA GLU A 40 1.95 18.84 -3.76
C GLU A 40 1.92 17.55 -4.59
N VAL A 41 2.68 16.54 -4.18
CA VAL A 41 2.73 15.23 -4.85
C VAL A 41 1.34 14.59 -4.88
N VAL A 42 0.62 14.56 -3.77
CA VAL A 42 -0.75 14.02 -3.70
C VAL A 42 -1.70 14.79 -4.61
N LYS A 43 -1.57 16.11 -4.70
CA LYS A 43 -2.35 16.93 -5.63
C LYS A 43 -2.08 16.55 -7.08
N ILE A 44 -0.81 16.42 -7.46
CA ILE A 44 -0.40 16.02 -8.81
C ILE A 44 -0.97 14.64 -9.14
N ILE A 45 -0.82 13.65 -8.24
CA ILE A 45 -1.37 12.31 -8.44
C ILE A 45 -2.89 12.36 -8.68
N LYS A 46 -3.60 13.18 -7.90
CA LYS A 46 -5.05 13.35 -8.06
C LYS A 46 -5.44 13.94 -9.40
N GLU A 47 -4.75 14.99 -9.84
CA GLU A 47 -5.08 15.70 -11.07
C GLU A 47 -4.67 14.89 -12.31
N LYS A 48 -3.49 14.27 -12.28
CA LYS A 48 -2.88 13.61 -13.43
C LYS A 48 -3.17 12.12 -13.53
N CYS A 49 -3.49 11.46 -12.41
CA CYS A 49 -3.75 10.01 -12.41
C CYS A 49 -5.21 9.69 -12.06
N TYR A 50 -5.80 10.25 -10.99
CA TYR A 50 -7.20 9.90 -10.64
C TYR A 50 -8.22 10.50 -11.63
N LYS A 51 -8.00 11.74 -12.07
CA LYS A 51 -8.99 12.54 -12.83
C LYS A 51 -8.68 12.73 -14.32
N ALA A 52 -7.48 12.36 -14.80
CA ALA A 52 -7.02 12.73 -16.14
C ALA A 52 -7.63 11.88 -17.26
N SER A 53 -8.16 12.48 -18.33
CA SER A 53 -8.94 11.79 -19.39
C SER A 53 -8.29 10.53 -19.98
N ASN A 54 -6.96 10.37 -19.95
CA ASN A 54 -6.29 9.21 -20.52
C ASN A 54 -4.99 8.86 -19.78
N PRO A 55 -4.90 7.63 -19.25
CA PRO A 55 -3.70 6.84 -19.41
C PRO A 55 -4.12 5.42 -19.82
N GLN A 56 -3.66 5.02 -20.99
CA GLN A 56 -3.60 3.62 -21.37
C GLN A 56 -2.48 3.00 -20.54
N PHE A 57 -2.73 1.86 -19.93
CA PHE A 57 -1.73 1.14 -19.16
C PHE A 57 -1.48 -0.19 -19.83
N LEU A 58 -0.21 -0.47 -20.10
CA LEU A 58 0.28 -1.83 -20.26
C LEU A 58 0.68 -2.30 -18.87
N ALA A 59 0.28 -3.52 -18.55
CA ALA A 59 0.57 -4.11 -17.25
C ALA A 59 0.99 -5.56 -17.45
N ASP A 60 2.21 -5.88 -17.03
CA ASP A 60 2.72 -7.23 -16.99
C ASP A 60 2.37 -7.85 -15.63
N PHE A 61 1.64 -8.96 -15.68
CA PHE A 61 1.21 -9.69 -14.52
C PHE A 61 2.14 -10.88 -14.30
N SER A 62 2.82 -10.88 -13.16
CA SER A 62 3.65 -12.00 -12.73
C SER A 62 3.14 -12.53 -11.39
N THR A 63 3.15 -13.85 -11.26
CA THR A 63 2.91 -14.55 -10.01
C THR A 63 4.16 -15.33 -9.67
N ASP A 64 4.49 -15.41 -8.38
CA ASP A 64 5.56 -16.30 -7.91
C ASP A 64 5.15 -17.81 -8.06
N SER A 65 3.96 -18.09 -8.62
CA SER A 65 3.52 -19.43 -9.03
C SER A 65 4.25 -19.92 -10.28
N VAL A 66 4.97 -21.02 -10.14
CA VAL A 66 5.67 -21.74 -11.24
C VAL A 66 4.69 -22.25 -12.32
N ARG A 67 3.37 -22.18 -12.08
CA ARG A 67 2.33 -22.75 -12.97
C ARG A 67 1.79 -21.78 -14.01
N LEU A 68 2.06 -20.49 -13.90
CA LEU A 68 1.62 -19.49 -14.88
C LEU A 68 2.85 -18.72 -15.40
N PRO A 69 3.06 -18.66 -16.73
CA PRO A 69 4.00 -17.70 -17.27
C PRO A 69 3.55 -16.27 -16.92
N PRO A 70 4.45 -15.27 -16.95
CA PRO A 70 4.02 -13.88 -16.92
C PRO A 70 3.03 -13.64 -18.06
N ILE A 71 1.93 -12.99 -17.73
CA ILE A 71 0.83 -12.70 -18.63
C ILE A 71 0.82 -11.18 -18.82
N GLU A 72 0.89 -10.70 -20.05
CA GLU A 72 0.73 -9.29 -20.35
C GLU A 72 -0.77 -8.98 -20.44
N MET A 73 -1.23 -7.89 -19.82
CA MET A 73 -2.60 -7.41 -20.00
C MET A 73 -2.58 -5.97 -20.47
N GLU A 74 -3.25 -5.74 -21.59
CA GLU A 74 -3.49 -4.42 -22.14
C GLU A 74 -4.86 -3.93 -21.71
N SER A 75 -4.96 -2.69 -21.23
CA SER A 75 -6.22 -2.16 -20.74
C SER A 75 -6.48 -0.73 -21.17
N VAL A 76 -7.70 -0.47 -21.65
CA VAL A 76 -8.16 0.84 -22.12
C VAL A 76 -9.42 1.26 -21.38
N TRP A 77 -9.34 2.35 -20.62
CA TRP A 77 -10.51 3.00 -20.05
C TRP A 77 -11.27 3.79 -21.12
N LYS A 78 -12.59 3.64 -21.14
CA LYS A 78 -13.54 4.36 -22.00
C LYS A 78 -14.66 4.97 -21.14
N ASN A 79 -15.51 5.79 -21.75
CA ASN A 79 -16.71 6.36 -21.13
C ASN A 79 -16.43 7.05 -19.78
N ASN A 80 -15.47 7.98 -19.72
CA ASN A 80 -15.07 8.66 -18.48
C ASN A 80 -14.71 7.69 -17.34
N TYR A 81 -14.02 6.59 -17.68
CA TYR A 81 -13.57 5.50 -16.81
C TYR A 81 -14.66 4.57 -16.28
N ASN A 82 -15.90 4.68 -16.76
CA ASN A 82 -16.95 3.76 -16.37
C ASN A 82 -16.78 2.38 -17.04
N LEU A 83 -16.03 2.31 -18.14
CA LEU A 83 -15.74 1.06 -18.83
C LEU A 83 -14.22 0.85 -18.89
N LEU A 84 -13.76 -0.31 -18.47
CA LEU A 84 -12.39 -0.78 -18.72
C LEU A 84 -12.47 -1.97 -19.67
N LYS A 85 -11.88 -1.85 -20.86
CA LYS A 85 -11.68 -3.00 -21.76
C LYS A 85 -10.29 -3.56 -21.52
N THR A 86 -10.20 -4.87 -21.32
CA THR A 86 -8.94 -5.55 -21.03
C THR A 86 -8.75 -6.74 -21.95
N SER A 87 -7.57 -6.82 -22.55
CA SER A 87 -7.11 -7.95 -23.35
C SER A 87 -5.89 -8.56 -22.70
N VAL A 88 -5.82 -9.88 -22.73
CA VAL A 88 -4.73 -10.62 -22.12
C VAL A 88 -3.92 -11.30 -23.21
N ILE A 89 -2.65 -10.90 -23.30
CA ILE A 89 -1.75 -11.23 -24.39
C ILE A 89 -0.79 -12.32 -23.94
N GLY A 90 -0.73 -13.39 -24.72
CA GLY A 90 0.20 -14.48 -24.57
C GLY A 90 1.63 -14.07 -24.94
N PRO A 91 2.63 -14.89 -24.57
CA PRO A 91 4.04 -14.59 -24.85
C PRO A 91 4.39 -14.54 -26.35
N LEU A 92 3.51 -14.98 -27.24
CA LEU A 92 3.69 -14.90 -28.70
C LEU A 92 2.83 -13.79 -29.34
N GLY A 93 2.17 -12.94 -28.54
CA GLY A 93 1.36 -11.81 -29.01
C GLY A 93 -0.09 -12.14 -29.34
N GLU A 94 -0.55 -13.36 -29.07
CA GLU A 94 -1.93 -13.78 -29.26
C GLU A 94 -2.84 -13.41 -28.07
N GLU A 95 -4.08 -13.00 -28.32
CA GLU A 95 -5.04 -12.77 -27.24
C GLU A 95 -5.55 -14.11 -26.67
N TYR A 96 -5.20 -14.39 -25.41
CA TYR A 96 -5.67 -15.57 -24.68
C TYR A 96 -7.13 -15.40 -24.21
N TYR A 97 -7.47 -14.21 -23.71
CA TYR A 97 -8.84 -13.86 -23.33
C TYR A 97 -9.00 -12.34 -23.21
N SER A 98 -10.24 -11.87 -23.29
CA SER A 98 -10.60 -10.47 -23.05
C SER A 98 -11.83 -10.35 -22.16
N PHE A 99 -11.86 -9.28 -21.36
CA PHE A 99 -12.98 -8.96 -20.49
C PHE A 99 -13.16 -7.45 -20.40
N ASP A 100 -14.39 -7.04 -20.16
CA ASP A 100 -14.77 -5.67 -19.92
C ASP A 100 -15.27 -5.51 -18.49
N ILE A 101 -14.76 -4.53 -17.74
CA ILE A 101 -15.37 -4.11 -16.47
C ILE A 101 -16.25 -2.89 -16.78
N ASP A 102 -17.57 -3.09 -16.78
CA ASP A 102 -18.56 -2.03 -16.94
C ASP A 102 -19.16 -1.69 -15.58
N GLU A 103 -18.84 -0.48 -15.11
CA GLU A 103 -19.06 -0.04 -13.73
C GLU A 103 -18.49 -1.07 -12.74
N ASN A 104 -19.34 -1.91 -12.14
CA ASN A 104 -18.97 -2.92 -11.15
C ASN A 104 -19.20 -4.36 -11.64
N LYS A 105 -19.45 -4.55 -12.95
CA LYS A 105 -19.72 -5.85 -13.56
C LYS A 105 -18.60 -6.24 -14.49
N ILE A 106 -18.11 -7.46 -14.37
CA ILE A 106 -17.19 -8.04 -15.34
C ILE A 106 -17.96 -8.84 -16.41
N ASN A 107 -17.73 -8.49 -17.67
CA ASN A 107 -18.26 -9.16 -18.85
C ASN A 107 -17.11 -9.82 -19.59
N TYR A 108 -17.06 -11.15 -19.57
CA TYR A 108 -16.04 -11.89 -20.31
C TYR A 108 -16.45 -11.99 -21.79
N ASN A 109 -15.57 -11.57 -22.70
CA ASN A 109 -15.82 -11.70 -24.14
C ASN A 109 -15.44 -13.13 -24.56
N SER A 110 -16.40 -14.04 -24.48
CA SER A 110 -16.24 -15.48 -24.65
C SER A 110 -16.20 -15.93 -26.12
N SER A 111 -15.38 -15.30 -26.96
CA SER A 111 -15.10 -15.85 -28.30
C SER A 111 -14.05 -16.97 -28.26
N ASN A 112 -13.15 -16.95 -27.29
CA ASN A 112 -12.16 -17.98 -27.05
C ASN A 112 -12.44 -18.61 -25.68
N ASN A 113 -12.60 -19.94 -25.63
CA ASN A 113 -12.75 -20.67 -24.37
C ASN A 113 -11.62 -20.26 -23.41
N ILE A 114 -11.95 -19.93 -22.16
CA ILE A 114 -10.95 -19.74 -21.11
C ILE A 114 -10.24 -21.08 -20.93
N ILE A 115 -9.08 -21.28 -21.57
CA ILE A 115 -8.33 -22.55 -21.53
C ILE A 115 -7.68 -22.76 -20.15
N ILE A 116 -7.63 -21.72 -19.30
CA ILE A 116 -6.99 -21.75 -17.99
C ILE A 116 -7.96 -21.21 -16.93
N SER A 117 -8.83 -22.04 -16.35
CA SER A 117 -9.49 -21.67 -15.09
C SER A 117 -8.45 -21.76 -13.98
N ASN A 118 -8.13 -20.61 -13.38
CA ASN A 118 -7.25 -20.55 -12.23
C ASN A 118 -7.94 -19.72 -11.15
N ASP A 119 -8.24 -20.36 -10.03
CA ASP A 119 -8.89 -19.78 -8.85
C ASP A 119 -8.27 -18.43 -8.44
N TYR A 120 -6.97 -18.22 -8.67
CA TYR A 120 -6.30 -16.96 -8.36
C TYR A 120 -6.71 -15.82 -9.30
N PHE A 121 -6.80 -16.07 -10.61
CA PHE A 121 -7.26 -15.07 -11.56
C PHE A 121 -8.74 -14.73 -11.32
N GLU A 122 -9.55 -15.72 -10.97
CA GLU A 122 -10.96 -15.53 -10.59
C GLU A 122 -11.10 -14.67 -9.32
N GLN A 123 -10.23 -14.85 -8.32
CA GLN A 123 -10.20 -14.00 -7.12
C GLN A 123 -9.84 -12.54 -7.44
N PHE A 124 -8.82 -12.30 -8.27
CA PHE A 124 -8.43 -10.94 -8.67
C PHE A 124 -9.48 -10.26 -9.54
N SER A 125 -10.02 -10.98 -10.53
CA SER A 125 -11.08 -10.44 -11.39
C SER A 125 -12.35 -10.14 -10.59
N SER A 126 -12.69 -10.95 -9.59
CA SER A 126 -13.77 -10.66 -8.63
C SER A 126 -13.49 -9.41 -7.79
N LEU A 127 -12.27 -9.23 -7.27
CA LEU A 127 -11.88 -8.01 -6.56
C LEU A 127 -11.96 -6.77 -7.46
N PHE A 128 -11.44 -6.85 -8.68
CA PHE A 128 -11.49 -5.75 -9.66
C PHE A 128 -12.93 -5.41 -10.06
N SER A 129 -13.80 -6.41 -10.23
CA SER A 129 -15.23 -6.20 -10.44
C SER A 129 -15.87 -5.45 -9.27
N LYS A 130 -15.55 -5.80 -8.02
CA LYS A 130 -16.09 -5.12 -6.82
C LYS A 130 -15.60 -3.69 -6.64
N ILE A 131 -14.36 -3.41 -7.06
CA ILE A 131 -13.80 -2.06 -7.06
C ILE A 131 -14.38 -1.23 -8.21
N GLY A 132 -14.68 -1.89 -9.34
CA GLY A 132 -15.21 -1.29 -10.56
C GLY A 132 -14.16 -0.55 -11.38
N ALA A 133 -14.47 -0.26 -12.65
CA ALA A 133 -13.50 0.31 -13.60
C ALA A 133 -12.87 1.63 -13.11
N LYS A 134 -13.70 2.55 -12.61
CA LYS A 134 -13.25 3.84 -12.09
C LYS A 134 -12.47 3.68 -10.78
N GLY A 135 -12.94 2.81 -9.89
CA GLY A 135 -12.23 2.51 -8.64
C GLY A 135 -10.88 1.85 -8.88
N LEU A 136 -10.78 0.99 -9.91
CA LEU A 136 -9.55 0.27 -10.24
C LEU A 136 -8.49 1.24 -10.71
N ARG A 137 -8.87 2.22 -11.53
CA ARG A 137 -7.97 3.32 -11.90
C ARG A 137 -7.43 4.06 -10.68
N SER A 138 -8.34 4.52 -9.81
CA SER A 138 -7.99 5.19 -8.55
C SER A 138 -7.02 4.34 -7.71
N PHE A 139 -7.30 3.04 -7.64
CA PHE A 139 -6.48 2.07 -6.95
C PHE A 139 -5.07 1.94 -7.56
N LEU A 140 -4.95 1.75 -8.88
CA LEU A 140 -3.66 1.61 -9.57
C LEU A 140 -2.83 2.90 -9.54
N CYS A 141 -3.48 4.05 -9.36
CA CYS A 141 -2.82 5.33 -9.12
C CYS A 141 -2.45 5.58 -7.65
N GLY A 142 -2.71 4.64 -6.74
CA GLY A 142 -2.36 4.75 -5.32
C GLY A 142 -3.30 5.61 -4.46
N GLU A 143 -4.53 5.91 -4.92
CA GLU A 143 -5.50 6.75 -4.16
C GLU A 143 -5.79 6.21 -2.77
N TYR A 144 -5.79 4.88 -2.63
CA TYR A 144 -6.05 4.21 -1.37
C TYR A 144 -5.12 4.67 -0.24
N ALA A 145 -3.93 5.21 -0.53
CA ALA A 145 -2.98 5.65 0.49
C ALA A 145 -3.20 7.10 0.94
N PHE A 146 -3.99 7.90 0.21
CA PHE A 146 -4.09 9.35 0.45
C PHE A 146 -5.53 9.84 0.60
N LEU A 147 -6.52 8.96 0.45
CA LEU A 147 -7.93 9.31 0.50
C LEU A 147 -8.36 9.75 1.91
N LYS A 148 -8.84 11.00 2.04
CA LYS A 148 -9.37 11.57 3.28
C LYS A 148 -10.90 11.51 3.28
N GLN A 149 -11.45 10.48 3.92
CA GLN A 149 -12.91 10.29 4.09
C GLN A 149 -13.38 10.50 5.53
N LYS A 150 -12.49 10.35 6.52
CA LYS A 150 -12.78 10.50 7.96
C LYS A 150 -11.81 11.49 8.61
N ASP A 151 -12.18 12.01 9.78
CA ASP A 151 -11.40 13.02 10.51
C ASP A 151 -10.03 12.51 11.00
N ASN A 152 -9.89 11.20 11.22
CA ASN A 152 -8.62 10.56 11.57
C ASN A 152 -7.74 10.23 10.36
N ASN A 153 -8.22 10.44 9.12
CA ASN A 153 -7.42 10.25 7.93
C ASN A 153 -6.45 11.42 7.76
N GLY A 154 -5.20 11.11 7.41
CA GLY A 154 -4.18 12.12 7.27
C GLY A 154 -2.84 11.54 6.86
N ILE A 155 -1.93 12.45 6.52
CA ILE A 155 -0.53 12.15 6.27
C ILE A 155 0.24 12.75 7.44
N TYR A 156 1.11 11.95 8.03
CA TYR A 156 1.79 12.22 9.29
C TYR A 156 3.29 12.04 9.15
N ILE A 157 4.04 12.81 9.93
CA ILE A 157 5.45 12.58 10.22
C ILE A 157 5.51 11.79 11.53
N VAL A 158 6.23 10.66 11.54
CA VAL A 158 6.45 9.85 12.74
C VAL A 158 7.65 10.42 13.50
N ARG A 159 7.45 10.92 14.72
CA ARG A 159 8.54 11.40 15.60
C ARG A 159 8.61 10.58 16.88
N GLU A 160 9.78 10.52 17.50
CA GLU A 160 9.91 9.96 18.85
C GLU A 160 9.33 10.95 19.85
N LYS A 161 8.39 10.50 20.70
CA LYS A 161 7.81 11.30 21.77
C LYS A 161 8.90 11.55 22.82
N LYS A 162 9.31 12.80 22.99
CA LYS A 162 10.19 13.18 24.10
C LYS A 162 9.43 12.98 25.41
N GLU A 163 9.91 12.11 26.30
CA GLU A 163 9.33 11.98 27.63
C GLU A 163 9.65 13.24 28.44
N GLN A 164 8.64 13.82 29.08
CA GLN A 164 8.71 15.09 29.84
C GLN A 164 9.68 15.08 31.04
N LYS A 165 10.46 14.03 31.27
CA LYS A 165 11.36 13.91 32.43
C LYS A 165 12.74 14.57 32.25
N ASP A 166 13.09 15.01 31.05
CA ASP A 166 14.41 15.62 30.78
C ASP A 166 14.36 17.16 30.63
N LEU A 167 13.26 17.81 31.01
CA LEU A 167 13.11 19.28 30.88
C LEU A 167 13.56 20.08 32.12
N GLU A 168 14.27 19.47 33.06
CA GLU A 168 14.99 20.19 34.13
C GLU A 168 16.49 19.86 34.11
N ALA A 169 17.18 20.13 33.00
CA ALA A 169 18.59 20.51 32.99
C ALA A 169 19.06 20.90 31.58
N ASN A 170 19.33 22.20 31.40
CA ASN A 170 20.05 22.82 30.29
C ASN A 170 19.37 22.78 28.91
N ASP A 171 18.66 23.89 28.61
CA ASP A 171 18.38 24.35 27.25
C ASP A 171 19.69 24.60 26.49
N ILE A 172 20.26 23.56 25.91
CA ILE A 172 21.08 23.68 24.72
C ILE A 172 20.11 23.53 23.54
N PRO A 173 19.97 24.52 22.65
CA PRO A 173 19.14 24.36 21.47
C PRO A 173 19.72 23.21 20.64
N GLN A 174 19.10 22.04 20.74
CA GLN A 174 19.35 20.96 19.79
C GLN A 174 18.96 21.51 18.42
N GLN A 175 19.98 21.78 17.59
CA GLN A 175 19.76 21.99 16.16
C GLN A 175 18.87 20.85 15.67
N GLU A 176 17.71 21.20 15.10
CA GLU A 176 16.94 20.23 14.33
C GLU A 176 17.92 19.57 13.35
N PRO A 177 17.99 18.24 13.30
CA PRO A 177 18.85 17.58 12.32
C PRO A 177 18.49 18.15 10.95
N GLU A 178 19.48 18.66 10.22
CA GLU A 178 19.31 19.22 8.88
C GLU A 178 18.36 18.29 8.11
N LYS A 179 17.20 18.85 7.77
CA LYS A 179 16.16 18.12 7.04
C LYS A 179 16.81 17.76 5.71
N ASN A 180 17.21 16.50 5.55
CA ASN A 180 17.75 16.02 4.29
C ASN A 180 16.57 15.95 3.33
N ASP A 181 16.28 17.08 2.68
CA ASP A 181 15.11 17.32 1.83
C ASP A 181 15.02 16.35 0.63
N SER A 182 16.10 15.59 0.39
CA SER A 182 16.18 14.59 -0.66
C SER A 182 15.30 13.36 -0.40
N ASN A 183 15.07 12.94 0.86
CA ASN A 183 14.29 11.74 1.16
C ASN A 183 13.40 11.92 2.40
N ASN A 184 12.12 12.21 2.16
CA ASN A 184 11.12 12.39 3.20
C ASN A 184 10.32 11.09 3.42
N LYS A 185 10.05 10.76 4.67
CA LYS A 185 9.25 9.58 5.06
C LYS A 185 7.98 10.02 5.79
N TYR A 186 6.86 9.47 5.38
CA TYR A 186 5.55 9.76 5.95
C TYR A 186 4.81 8.48 6.29
N PHE A 187 3.85 8.62 7.19
CA PHE A 187 2.87 7.61 7.52
C PHE A 187 1.49 8.16 7.16
N SER A 188 0.70 7.42 6.39
CA SER A 188 -0.64 7.82 6.01
C SER A 188 -1.66 6.86 6.61
N ILE A 189 -2.78 7.40 7.07
CA ILE A 189 -3.98 6.65 7.43
C ILE A 189 -5.09 7.15 6.52
N SER A 190 -5.74 6.23 5.83
CA SER A 190 -6.85 6.48 4.93
C SER A 190 -7.94 5.44 5.16
N ASN A 191 -9.13 5.73 4.63
CA ASN A 191 -10.27 4.82 4.66
C ASN A 191 -10.82 4.77 3.23
N ILE A 192 -11.07 3.57 2.73
CA ILE A 192 -11.69 3.34 1.42
C ILE A 192 -12.96 2.50 1.60
N ASP A 193 -13.93 2.71 0.71
CA ASP A 193 -15.14 1.90 0.64
C ASP A 193 -15.01 0.91 -0.52
N ILE A 194 -15.06 -0.39 -0.21
CA ILE A 194 -15.18 -1.45 -1.22
C ILE A 194 -16.47 -2.21 -0.94
N SER A 195 -17.45 -2.06 -1.83
CA SER A 195 -18.75 -2.76 -1.74
C SER A 195 -19.48 -2.56 -0.40
N GLY A 196 -19.45 -1.36 0.17
CA GLY A 196 -20.11 -1.00 1.43
C GLY A 196 -19.29 -1.36 2.68
N SER A 197 -18.09 -1.91 2.51
CA SER A 197 -17.17 -2.19 3.62
C SER A 197 -16.12 -1.08 3.73
N ASN A 198 -16.01 -0.50 4.91
CA ASN A 198 -15.05 0.56 5.19
C ASN A 198 -13.71 -0.04 5.66
N ILE A 199 -12.67 0.17 4.87
CA ILE A 199 -11.36 -0.45 5.05
C ILE A 199 -10.37 0.63 5.41
N GLU A 200 -9.73 0.49 6.57
CA GLU A 200 -8.63 1.37 6.94
C GLU A 200 -7.37 0.91 6.20
N VAL A 201 -6.67 1.86 5.59
CA VAL A 201 -5.41 1.59 4.92
C VAL A 201 -4.33 2.40 5.63
N GLN A 202 -3.29 1.72 6.09
CA GLN A 202 -2.12 2.37 6.66
C GLN A 202 -0.95 2.22 5.70
N SER A 203 -0.29 3.33 5.40
CA SER A 203 0.72 3.39 4.37
C SER A 203 2.01 4.05 4.86
N TYR A 204 3.14 3.39 4.65
CA TYR A 204 4.46 4.02 4.75
C TYR A 204 4.84 4.58 3.39
N VAL A 205 5.03 5.90 3.33
CA VAL A 205 5.31 6.64 2.10
C VAL A 205 6.73 7.16 2.16
N SER A 206 7.56 6.78 1.20
CA SER A 206 8.89 7.35 0.99
C SER A 206 8.84 8.23 -0.24
N LEU A 207 9.33 9.45 -0.12
CA LEU A 207 9.37 10.44 -1.18
C LEU A 207 10.80 10.91 -1.39
N THR A 208 11.35 10.62 -2.56
CA THR A 208 12.69 11.05 -2.95
C THR A 208 12.61 12.12 -4.03
N LYS A 209 13.18 13.30 -3.78
CA LYS A 209 13.26 14.37 -4.78
C LYS A 209 14.35 14.07 -5.81
N ASN A 210 14.00 14.15 -7.08
CA ASN A 210 14.91 14.07 -8.22
C ASN A 210 14.87 15.39 -9.01
N GLU A 211 15.74 15.56 -10.02
CA GLU A 211 15.86 16.80 -10.80
C GLU A 211 14.53 17.24 -11.44
N ASN A 212 13.73 16.28 -11.92
CA ASN A 212 12.51 16.54 -12.70
C ASN A 212 11.22 16.15 -11.96
N GLY A 213 11.25 15.85 -10.66
CA GLY A 213 10.06 15.42 -9.93
C GLY A 213 10.39 14.59 -8.70
N TYR A 214 9.53 13.61 -8.39
CA TYR A 214 9.63 12.80 -7.19
C TYR A 214 9.47 11.31 -7.50
N ALA A 215 10.38 10.50 -7.00
CA ALA A 215 10.17 9.07 -6.87
C ALA A 215 9.38 8.81 -5.58
N ILE A 216 8.28 8.06 -5.69
CA ILE A 216 7.43 7.72 -4.55
C ILE A 216 7.33 6.21 -4.39
N ILE A 217 7.47 5.74 -3.16
CA ILE A 217 7.25 4.35 -2.77
C ILE A 217 6.22 4.34 -1.64
N VAL A 218 5.12 3.63 -1.86
CA VAL A 218 4.02 3.52 -0.91
C VAL A 218 3.84 2.04 -0.54
N ASN A 219 4.10 1.71 0.72
CA ASN A 219 3.87 0.36 1.25
C ASN A 219 2.62 0.42 2.11
N SER A 220 1.53 -0.19 1.64
CA SER A 220 0.21 -0.12 2.28
C SER A 220 -0.22 -1.44 2.83
N ARG A 221 -0.94 -1.38 3.94
CA ARG A 221 -1.57 -2.51 4.62
C ARG A 221 -3.03 -2.20 4.83
N PHE A 222 -3.89 -3.14 4.46
CA PHE A 222 -5.33 -2.99 4.51
C PHE A 222 -5.84 -3.69 5.79
N TYR A 223 -6.39 -2.87 6.70
CA TYR A 223 -6.93 -3.24 8.00
C TYR A 223 -8.47 -3.20 7.97
N TYR A 224 -9.11 -4.21 8.55
CA TYR A 224 -10.56 -4.32 8.56
C TYR A 224 -11.14 -4.17 9.98
N GLY A 225 -11.45 -2.94 10.39
CA GLY A 225 -12.32 -2.66 11.53
C GLY A 225 -11.75 -2.92 12.94
N PHE A 226 -12.52 -2.52 13.96
CA PHE A 226 -12.08 -2.16 15.32
C PHE A 226 -11.23 -3.19 16.11
N PHE A 227 -11.03 -4.44 15.64
CA PHE A 227 -10.11 -5.42 16.25
C PHE A 227 -9.49 -6.44 15.25
N SER A 228 -9.20 -6.10 13.97
CA SER A 228 -8.66 -7.12 13.02
C SER A 228 -7.17 -7.44 13.20
N GLN A 229 -6.86 -8.54 13.86
CA GLN A 229 -5.49 -9.10 13.92
C GLN A 229 -5.04 -9.83 12.63
N ASP A 230 -5.83 -9.78 11.56
CA ASP A 230 -5.63 -10.58 10.35
C ASP A 230 -5.62 -9.73 9.06
N THR A 231 -4.69 -8.78 8.93
CA THR A 231 -4.51 -8.09 7.65
C THR A 231 -3.91 -9.01 6.60
N GLN A 232 -4.71 -9.36 5.59
CA GLN A 232 -4.36 -10.32 4.54
C GLN A 232 -3.91 -9.68 3.22
N VAL A 233 -3.83 -8.34 3.11
CA VAL A 233 -3.42 -7.67 1.86
C VAL A 233 -2.39 -6.57 2.15
N GLU A 234 -1.18 -6.77 1.64
CA GLU A 234 -0.16 -5.72 1.55
C GLU A 234 0.01 -5.30 0.09
N VAL A 235 0.11 -3.99 -0.16
CA VAL A 235 0.33 -3.44 -1.51
C VAL A 235 1.55 -2.52 -1.50
N LYS A 236 2.57 -2.85 -2.29
CA LYS A 236 3.67 -1.93 -2.59
C LYS A 236 3.40 -1.27 -3.94
N TRP A 237 3.21 0.05 -3.92
CA TRP A 237 3.07 0.87 -5.11
C TRP A 237 4.30 1.75 -5.29
N ILE A 238 4.80 1.82 -6.50
CA ILE A 238 5.95 2.64 -6.88
C ILE A 238 5.55 3.49 -8.06
N ALA A 239 5.92 4.77 -8.04
CA ALA A 239 5.69 5.67 -9.16
C ALA A 239 6.75 6.77 -9.25
N PHE A 240 6.81 7.39 -10.42
CA PHE A 240 7.45 8.69 -10.61
C PHE A 240 6.37 9.76 -10.81
N VAL A 241 6.50 10.90 -10.14
CA VAL A 241 5.52 11.99 -10.15
C VAL A 241 6.21 13.29 -10.50
N ASN A 242 5.76 13.96 -11.55
CA ASN A 242 6.20 15.31 -11.90
C ASN A 242 4.98 16.19 -12.23
N PRO A 243 5.13 17.52 -12.36
CA PRO A 243 3.99 18.40 -12.65
C PRO A 243 3.22 18.10 -13.94
N LEU A 244 3.81 17.36 -14.87
CA LEU A 244 3.22 17.02 -16.17
C LEU A 244 2.43 15.70 -16.10
N GLU A 245 2.97 14.68 -15.44
CA GLU A 245 2.51 13.29 -15.51
C GLU A 245 2.79 12.49 -14.22
N VAL A 246 2.11 11.35 -14.10
CA VAL A 246 2.32 10.35 -13.04
C VAL A 246 2.54 9.01 -13.74
N LYS A 247 3.68 8.37 -13.47
CA LYS A 247 4.04 7.06 -14.03
C LYS A 247 4.06 6.01 -12.93
N PRO A 248 2.97 5.24 -12.71
CA PRO A 248 3.03 4.02 -11.93
C PRO A 248 4.05 3.07 -12.56
N THR A 249 4.86 2.40 -11.75
CA THR A 249 5.87 1.44 -12.23
C THR A 249 5.62 0.02 -11.72
N SER A 250 5.06 -0.14 -10.53
CA SER A 250 4.61 -1.47 -10.06
C SER A 250 3.57 -1.39 -8.95
N ALA A 251 2.74 -2.43 -8.86
CA ALA A 251 1.88 -2.74 -7.72
C ALA A 251 2.09 -4.21 -7.34
N ILE A 252 2.67 -4.45 -6.16
CA ILE A 252 2.90 -5.81 -5.64
C ILE A 252 1.91 -6.09 -4.53
N PHE A 253 1.07 -7.10 -4.72
CA PHE A 253 0.08 -7.60 -3.79
C PHE A 253 0.64 -8.82 -3.07
N ARG A 254 0.60 -8.79 -1.74
CA ARG A 254 0.96 -9.95 -0.92
C ARG A 254 -0.22 -10.34 -0.07
N SER A 255 -0.58 -11.62 -0.19
CA SER A 255 -1.47 -12.32 0.73
C SER A 255 -0.67 -13.24 1.63
N LYS A 256 -1.33 -13.96 2.56
CA LYS A 256 -0.66 -14.92 3.45
C LYS A 256 0.09 -16.02 2.70
N GLU A 257 -0.38 -16.42 1.52
CA GLU A 257 0.12 -17.59 0.81
C GLU A 257 0.80 -17.25 -0.52
N ASN A 258 0.50 -16.09 -1.10
CA ASN A 258 0.94 -15.78 -2.46
C ASN A 258 1.34 -14.31 -2.62
N LYS A 259 2.30 -14.10 -3.52
CA LYS A 259 2.70 -12.79 -4.02
C LYS A 259 2.36 -12.69 -5.50
N PHE A 260 1.71 -11.58 -5.83
CA PHE A 260 1.30 -11.21 -7.16
C PHE A 260 1.90 -9.83 -7.46
N SER A 261 2.52 -9.68 -8.62
CA SER A 261 3.20 -8.44 -8.98
C SER A 261 2.67 -7.98 -10.32
N ILE A 262 2.15 -6.76 -10.35
CA ILE A 262 1.81 -6.02 -11.56
C ILE A 262 2.96 -5.06 -11.82
N ILE A 263 3.61 -5.17 -12.97
CA ILE A 263 4.61 -4.21 -13.45
C ILE A 263 3.91 -3.36 -14.50
N PHE A 264 3.94 -2.04 -14.33
CA PHE A 264 3.33 -1.14 -15.30
C PHE A 264 4.39 -0.65 -16.27
N SER A 265 4.06 -0.71 -17.55
CA SER A 265 4.79 -0.07 -18.64
C SER A 265 3.91 1.00 -19.26
N GLU A 266 4.50 2.11 -19.68
CA GLU A 266 3.77 3.12 -20.45
C GLU A 266 3.45 2.55 -21.82
N TYR A 267 2.19 2.70 -22.25
CA TYR A 267 1.83 2.57 -23.66
C TYR A 267 2.50 3.74 -24.41
N GLN A 268 3.33 3.43 -25.40
CA GLN A 268 3.95 4.44 -26.28
C GLN A 268 2.95 5.02 -27.29
#